data_AF-A0A382GPQ4-F1
#
_entry.id   AF-A0A382GPQ4-F1
#
_cell.length_a   1.000
_cell.length_b   1.000
_cell.length_c   1.000
_cell.angle_alpha   90.00
_cell.angle_beta   90.00
_cell.angle_gamma   90.00
#
_symmetry.space_group_name_H-M   'P 1'
#
loop_
_entity.id
_entity.type
_entity.pdbx_description
1 polymer ?
#
loop_
_entity_poly.entity_id
_entity_poly.type
_entity_poly.pdbx_seq_one_letter_code
_entity_poly.pdbx_strand_id
1 'polypeptide(L)'
;VASGTDALQLALRTLGVAQGDEVVTTPHTAVATATAVDLCGATPVFVDIEPDSYTLDPQQLESAITDRTRVIIPVHIYGHSADLDPILEIARRHGAFVLEDCSQSHGALYKQRRTGAWGDIAVFSLYPTKNLGALGDGGVVVTDRVDLAERARLMREYGWQDRYVSAFVGMNSRL
;
A
#
# COMPACT_ATOMS: atom_id res chain seq x y z
N VAL A 1 -2.19 -5.53 -12.15
CA VAL A 1 -1.24 -4.43 -12.47
C VAL A 1 0.10 -5.05 -12.80
N ALA A 2 1.04 -4.29 -13.38
CA ALA A 2 2.24 -4.85 -14.01
C ALA A 2 3.26 -5.42 -13.01
N SER A 3 3.30 -4.91 -11.78
CA SER A 3 4.23 -5.36 -10.73
C SER A 3 3.68 -5.05 -9.33
N GLY A 4 4.36 -5.53 -8.29
CA GLY A 4 4.06 -5.13 -6.90
C GLY A 4 4.38 -3.65 -6.63
N THR A 5 5.46 -3.12 -7.22
CA THR A 5 5.82 -1.70 -7.10
C THR A 5 4.78 -0.81 -7.78
N ASP A 6 4.29 -1.20 -8.96
CA ASP A 6 3.19 -0.52 -9.63
C ASP A 6 1.91 -0.57 -8.80
N ALA A 7 1.63 -1.70 -8.13
CA ALA A 7 0.48 -1.82 -7.25
C ALA A 7 0.54 -0.80 -6.11
N LEU A 8 1.69 -0.68 -5.44
CA LEU A 8 1.93 0.32 -4.40
C LEU A 8 1.74 1.75 -4.94
N GLN A 9 2.40 2.08 -6.05
CA GLN A 9 2.32 3.43 -6.63
C GLN A 9 0.89 3.78 -7.05
N LEU A 10 0.18 2.84 -7.69
CA LEU A 10 -1.20 3.01 -8.11
C LEU A 10 -2.13 3.21 -6.90
N ALA A 11 -1.94 2.42 -5.84
CA ALA A 11 -2.74 2.52 -4.62
C ALA A 11 -2.52 3.87 -3.91
N LEU A 12 -1.27 4.32 -3.77
CA LEU A 12 -0.93 5.63 -3.20
C LEU A 12 -1.59 6.78 -3.98
N ARG A 13 -1.46 6.78 -5.32
CA ARG A 13 -2.12 7.80 -6.17
C ARG A 13 -3.64 7.70 -6.11
N THR A 14 -4.19 6.49 -5.93
CA THR A 14 -5.64 6.27 -5.75
C THR A 14 -6.13 6.92 -4.45
N LEU A 15 -5.37 6.80 -3.36
CA LEU A 15 -5.61 7.49 -2.07
C LEU A 15 -5.36 9.01 -2.13
N GLY A 16 -4.88 9.50 -3.27
CA GLY A 16 -4.64 10.92 -3.52
C GLY A 16 -3.32 11.43 -2.99
N VAL A 17 -2.34 10.53 -2.74
CA VAL A 17 -0.97 10.93 -2.39
C VAL A 17 -0.37 11.76 -3.52
N ALA A 18 0.18 12.91 -3.16
CA ALA A 18 0.78 13.88 -4.07
C ALA A 18 2.07 14.48 -3.49
N GLN A 19 2.65 15.41 -4.24
CA GLN A 19 3.85 16.12 -3.81
C GLN A 19 3.61 16.89 -2.50
N GLY A 20 4.52 16.70 -1.54
CA GLY A 20 4.46 17.34 -0.23
C GLY A 20 3.74 16.52 0.84
N ASP A 21 3.08 15.42 0.47
CA ASP A 21 2.53 14.49 1.45
C ASP A 21 3.64 13.65 2.10
N GLU A 22 3.35 13.15 3.29
CA GLU A 22 4.14 12.16 4.00
C GLU A 22 3.44 10.81 3.99
N VAL A 23 4.21 9.75 3.79
CA VAL A 23 3.74 8.37 3.86
C VAL A 23 4.57 7.62 4.88
N VAL A 24 3.94 7.19 5.96
CA VAL A 24 4.62 6.48 7.05
C VAL A 24 4.78 5.01 6.69
N THR A 25 5.98 4.46 6.86
CA THR A 25 6.30 3.03 6.67
C THR A 25 7.49 2.66 7.55
N THR A 26 7.97 1.42 7.45
CA THR A 26 9.22 0.97 8.06
C THR A 26 10.40 0.96 7.06
N PRO A 27 11.65 1.19 7.49
CA PRO A 27 12.84 0.99 6.66
C PRO A 27 13.22 -0.50 6.54
N HIS A 28 12.72 -1.38 7.41
CA HIS A 28 12.91 -2.83 7.32
C HIS A 28 11.88 -3.45 6.37
N THR A 29 11.99 -3.14 5.09
CA THR A 29 11.11 -3.65 4.03
C THR A 29 11.86 -3.75 2.69
N ALA A 30 11.21 -4.28 1.66
CA ALA A 30 11.71 -4.16 0.30
C ALA A 30 11.71 -2.69 -0.14
N VAL A 31 12.78 -2.26 -0.81
CA VAL A 31 12.94 -0.86 -1.28
C VAL A 31 11.74 -0.37 -2.11
N ALA A 32 11.01 -1.27 -2.77
CA ALA A 32 9.80 -0.98 -3.53
C ALA A 32 8.76 -0.16 -2.75
N THR A 33 8.62 -0.38 -1.43
CA THR A 33 7.68 0.38 -0.58
C THR A 33 8.05 1.87 -0.58
N ALA A 34 9.32 2.21 -0.30
CA ALA A 34 9.79 3.59 -0.31
C ALA A 34 9.89 4.16 -1.74
N THR A 35 10.31 3.36 -2.72
CA THR A 35 10.34 3.77 -4.14
C THR A 35 8.96 4.18 -4.63
N ALA A 36 7.90 3.45 -4.28
CA ALA A 36 6.54 3.81 -4.69
C ALA A 36 6.08 5.15 -4.11
N VAL A 37 6.48 5.47 -2.89
CA VAL A 37 6.23 6.77 -2.24
C VAL A 37 6.95 7.89 -2.98
N ASP A 38 8.24 7.72 -3.25
CA ASP A 38 9.07 8.69 -4.00
C ASP A 38 8.53 8.93 -5.42
N LEU A 39 8.10 7.87 -6.11
CA LEU A 39 7.46 7.95 -7.44
C LEU A 39 6.09 8.65 -7.43
N CYS A 40 5.52 8.93 -6.26
CA CYS A 40 4.33 9.79 -6.10
C CYS A 40 4.69 11.25 -5.77
N GLY A 41 5.97 11.55 -5.56
CA GLY A 41 6.46 12.86 -5.10
C GLY A 41 6.29 13.09 -3.59
N ALA A 42 5.88 12.06 -2.85
CA ALA A 42 5.70 12.12 -1.41
C ALA A 42 6.99 11.74 -0.67
N THR A 43 7.05 12.05 0.62
CA THR A 43 8.20 11.75 1.48
C THR A 43 7.93 10.51 2.33
N PRO A 44 8.76 9.46 2.25
CA PRO A 44 8.67 8.35 3.19
C PRO A 44 9.11 8.81 4.58
N VAL A 45 8.27 8.57 5.59
CA VAL A 45 8.60 8.79 7.00
C VAL A 45 8.74 7.43 7.66
N PHE A 46 9.89 7.20 8.30
CA PHE A 46 10.25 5.88 8.81
C PHE A 46 9.94 5.74 10.29
N VAL A 47 9.21 4.67 10.61
CA VAL A 47 8.97 4.16 11.97
C VAL A 47 9.72 2.85 12.11
N ASP A 48 10.32 2.62 13.28
CA ASP A 48 11.07 1.39 13.54
C ASP A 48 10.15 0.15 13.63
N ILE A 49 10.76 -1.02 13.74
CA ILE A 49 10.06 -2.30 13.83
C ILE A 49 10.06 -2.86 15.25
N GLU A 50 9.11 -3.75 15.53
CA GLU A 50 9.23 -4.64 16.67
C GLU A 50 10.29 -5.73 16.37
N PRO A 51 11.16 -6.07 17.35
CA PRO A 51 12.24 -7.01 17.12
C PRO A 51 11.78 -8.46 16.87
N ASP A 52 10.59 -8.84 17.38
CA ASP A 52 10.10 -10.21 17.29
C ASP A 52 9.26 -10.45 16.01
N SER A 53 8.49 -9.45 15.58
CA SER A 53 7.63 -9.55 14.38
C SER A 53 8.33 -9.03 13.12
N TYR A 54 9.33 -8.17 13.27
CA TYR A 54 9.97 -7.39 12.21
C TYR A 54 9.02 -6.45 11.45
N THR A 55 7.81 -6.23 11.99
CA THR A 55 6.81 -5.35 11.40
C THR A 55 6.81 -3.99 12.09
N LEU A 56 6.17 -2.99 11.47
CA LEU A 56 6.07 -1.61 11.99
C LEU A 56 5.59 -1.61 13.45
N ASP A 57 6.35 -0.95 14.33
CA ASP A 57 6.02 -0.81 15.75
C ASP A 57 4.90 0.23 15.97
N PRO A 58 3.68 -0.18 16.38
CA PRO A 58 2.58 0.73 16.59
C PRO A 58 2.82 1.73 17.73
N GLN A 59 3.70 1.42 18.69
CA GLN A 59 4.01 2.31 19.81
C GLN A 59 4.80 3.54 19.36
N GLN A 60 5.53 3.42 18.25
CA GLN A 60 6.31 4.51 17.66
C GLN A 60 5.59 5.20 16.50
N LEU A 61 4.43 4.69 16.09
CA LEU A 61 3.70 5.20 14.93
C LEU A 61 3.15 6.61 15.16
N GLU A 62 2.49 6.86 16.29
CA GLU A 62 1.78 8.12 16.53
C GLU A 62 2.73 9.33 16.58
N SER A 63 3.96 9.16 17.04
CA SER A 63 4.96 10.24 17.08
C SER A 63 5.53 10.60 15.71
N ALA A 64 5.37 9.73 14.71
CA ALA A 64 5.79 9.98 13.33
C ALA A 64 4.72 10.68 12.48
N ILE A 65 3.48 10.79 12.99
CA ILE A 65 2.38 11.43 12.28
C ILE A 65 2.47 12.95 12.37
N THR A 66 2.27 13.61 11.23
CA THR A 66 2.17 15.05 11.10
C THR A 66 0.92 15.44 10.32
N ASP A 67 0.62 16.74 10.23
CA ASP A 67 -0.46 17.26 9.38
C ASP A 67 -0.28 16.93 7.87
N ARG A 68 0.92 16.52 7.46
CA ARG A 68 1.21 16.07 6.08
C ARG A 68 1.05 14.57 5.89
N THR A 69 0.87 13.79 6.97
CA THR A 69 0.74 12.34 6.88
C THR A 69 -0.56 11.96 6.18
N ARG A 70 -0.44 11.38 4.98
CA ARG A 70 -1.59 10.99 4.16
C ARG A 70 -1.90 9.50 4.25
N VAL A 71 -0.86 8.67 4.31
CA VAL A 71 -0.98 7.21 4.27
C VAL A 71 0.00 6.59 5.26
N ILE A 72 -0.42 5.49 5.88
CA ILE A 72 0.43 4.58 6.66
C ILE A 72 0.48 3.24 5.92
N ILE A 73 1.68 2.73 5.67
CA ILE A 73 1.93 1.45 5.00
C ILE A 73 2.49 0.44 6.01
N PRO A 74 1.64 -0.36 6.69
CA PRO A 74 2.13 -1.56 7.34
C PRO A 74 2.56 -2.59 6.29
N VAL A 75 3.80 -3.06 6.41
CA VAL A 75 4.33 -4.16 5.58
C VAL A 75 4.21 -5.46 6.35
N HIS A 76 3.55 -6.45 5.76
CA HIS A 76 3.47 -7.81 6.32
C HIS A 76 4.71 -8.62 5.91
N ILE A 77 5.85 -8.25 6.48
CA ILE A 77 7.16 -8.76 6.07
C ILE A 77 7.26 -10.28 6.35
N TYR A 78 7.88 -11.02 5.43
CA TYR A 78 8.06 -12.48 5.51
C TYR A 78 6.76 -13.30 5.67
N GLY A 79 5.61 -12.69 5.39
CA GLY A 79 4.30 -13.30 5.60
C GLY A 79 3.75 -13.16 7.02
N HIS A 80 4.48 -12.51 7.92
CA HIS A 80 4.01 -12.17 9.26
C HIS A 80 3.14 -10.92 9.20
N SER A 81 1.93 -10.97 9.75
CA SER A 81 1.04 -9.81 9.77
C SER A 81 1.52 -8.78 10.80
N ALA A 82 1.72 -7.53 10.38
CA ALA A 82 1.78 -6.38 11.29
C ALA A 82 0.61 -6.35 12.28
N ASP A 83 0.81 -5.73 13.45
CA ASP A 83 -0.26 -5.55 14.43
C ASP A 83 -1.25 -4.46 13.98
N LEU A 84 -2.28 -4.88 13.25
CA LEU A 84 -3.16 -3.98 12.51
C LEU A 84 -4.15 -3.20 13.39
N ASP A 85 -4.65 -3.77 14.49
CA ASP A 85 -5.62 -3.08 15.35
C ASP A 85 -5.13 -1.69 15.82
N PRO A 86 -3.97 -1.57 16.49
CA PRO A 86 -3.48 -0.26 16.93
C PRO A 86 -3.13 0.66 15.76
N ILE A 87 -2.58 0.12 14.66
CA ILE A 87 -2.25 0.90 13.46
C ILE A 87 -3.52 1.53 12.87
N LEU A 88 -4.60 0.74 12.72
CA LEU A 88 -5.89 1.20 12.20
C LEU A 88 -6.57 2.20 13.14
N GLU A 89 -6.44 2.02 14.46
CA GLU A 89 -6.95 2.97 15.44
C GLU A 89 -6.24 4.32 15.30
N ILE A 90 -4.90 4.32 15.32
CA ILE A 90 -4.09 5.53 15.19
C ILE A 90 -4.39 6.23 13.86
N ALA A 91 -4.39 5.49 12.74
CA ALA A 91 -4.70 6.03 11.42
C ALA A 91 -6.05 6.77 11.40
N ARG A 92 -7.08 6.15 11.99
CA ARG A 92 -8.43 6.74 12.07
C ARG A 92 -8.47 8.03 12.90
N ARG A 93 -7.75 8.09 14.02
CA ARG A 93 -7.70 9.30 14.87
C ARG A 93 -7.09 10.49 14.14
N HIS A 94 -6.13 10.22 13.25
CA HIS A 94 -5.41 11.25 12.48
C HIS A 94 -5.96 11.46 11.07
N GLY A 95 -7.00 10.74 10.66
CA GLY A 95 -7.58 10.83 9.31
C GLY A 95 -6.63 10.36 8.19
N ALA A 96 -5.62 9.56 8.53
CA ALA A 96 -4.71 8.95 7.57
C ALA A 96 -5.31 7.65 7.01
N PHE A 97 -5.02 7.35 5.75
CA PHE A 97 -5.40 6.07 5.15
C PHE A 97 -4.41 4.95 5.50
N VAL A 98 -4.88 3.71 5.48
CA VAL A 98 -4.02 2.53 5.62
C VAL A 98 -3.92 1.78 4.30
N LEU A 99 -2.70 1.67 3.78
CA LEU A 99 -2.36 0.85 2.61
C LEU A 99 -1.58 -0.38 3.09
N GLU A 100 -2.20 -1.57 3.11
CA GLU A 100 -1.47 -2.79 3.46
C GLU A 100 -0.53 -3.21 2.31
N ASP A 101 0.77 -3.35 2.60
CA ASP A 101 1.71 -4.01 1.69
C ASP A 101 1.77 -5.51 2.01
N CYS A 102 0.97 -6.27 1.27
CA CYS A 102 0.83 -7.72 1.39
C CYS A 102 1.72 -8.47 0.40
N SER A 103 2.76 -7.83 -0.15
CA SER A 103 3.63 -8.41 -1.17
C SER A 103 4.30 -9.73 -0.76
N GLN A 104 4.38 -10.04 0.53
CA GLN A 104 4.94 -11.28 1.07
C GLN A 104 3.94 -12.10 1.90
N SER A 105 2.67 -11.71 1.96
CA SER A 105 1.70 -12.26 2.92
C SER A 105 0.46 -12.85 2.26
N HIS A 106 0.59 -13.42 1.06
CA HIS A 106 -0.54 -14.07 0.39
C HIS A 106 -1.10 -15.20 1.26
N GLY A 107 -2.37 -15.08 1.62
CA GLY A 107 -3.06 -16.06 2.46
C GLY A 107 -2.73 -15.98 3.96
N ALA A 108 -1.87 -15.05 4.39
CA ALA A 108 -1.63 -14.81 5.81
C ALA A 108 -2.90 -14.27 6.49
N LEU A 109 -3.00 -14.49 7.79
CA LEU A 109 -4.10 -14.03 8.62
C LEU A 109 -3.56 -13.03 9.65
N TYR A 110 -4.29 -11.94 9.84
CA TYR A 110 -4.26 -11.21 11.10
C TYR A 110 -5.50 -11.63 11.87
N LYS A 111 -5.33 -12.23 13.05
CA LYS A 111 -6.41 -12.91 13.79
C LYS A 111 -7.14 -13.93 12.89
N GLN A 112 -8.41 -13.69 12.55
CA GLN A 112 -9.24 -14.62 11.75
C GLN A 112 -9.60 -14.10 10.36
N ARG A 113 -9.00 -12.97 9.93
CA ARG A 113 -9.24 -12.38 8.62
C ARG A 113 -7.92 -12.24 7.86
N ARG A 114 -7.97 -12.46 6.54
CA ARG A 114 -6.80 -12.37 5.68
C ARG A 114 -6.18 -10.97 5.71
N THR A 115 -4.86 -10.91 5.63
CA THR A 115 -4.16 -9.66 5.31
C THR A 115 -4.61 -9.15 3.93
N GLY A 116 -4.61 -7.83 3.78
CA GLY A 116 -5.11 -7.13 2.60
C GLY A 116 -6.62 -6.90 2.58
N ALA A 117 -7.29 -7.10 3.70
CA ALA A 117 -8.72 -6.85 3.86
C ALA A 117 -9.02 -5.87 5.02
N TRP A 118 -8.01 -5.26 5.62
CA TRP A 118 -8.15 -4.48 6.84
C TRP A 118 -8.03 -2.98 6.62
N GLY A 119 -7.08 -2.56 5.78
CA GLY A 119 -6.87 -1.17 5.41
C GLY A 119 -7.91 -0.65 4.41
N ASP A 120 -7.72 0.59 3.97
CA ASP A 120 -8.53 1.21 2.92
C ASP A 120 -8.31 0.54 1.56
N ILE A 121 -7.07 0.10 1.33
CA ILE A 121 -6.61 -0.52 0.09
C ILE A 121 -5.40 -1.40 0.44
N ALA A 122 -5.17 -2.46 -0.33
CA ALA A 122 -4.05 -3.34 -0.13
C ALA A 122 -3.47 -3.79 -1.46
N VAL A 123 -2.21 -4.22 -1.41
CA VAL A 123 -1.47 -4.62 -2.61
C VAL A 123 -0.75 -5.94 -2.41
N PHE A 124 -0.62 -6.67 -3.50
CA PHE A 124 0.10 -7.92 -3.55
C PHE A 124 1.06 -7.93 -4.74
N SER A 125 2.17 -8.62 -4.59
CA SER A 125 3.13 -8.88 -5.66
C SER A 125 2.97 -10.31 -6.16
N LEU A 126 2.93 -10.49 -7.47
CA LEU A 126 2.93 -11.81 -8.10
C LEU A 126 4.31 -12.13 -8.71
N TYR A 127 5.39 -11.53 -8.19
CA TYR A 127 6.74 -11.88 -8.63
C TYR A 127 6.98 -13.39 -8.44
N PRO A 128 7.75 -14.09 -9.30
CA PRO A 128 7.73 -15.56 -9.33
C PRO A 128 8.11 -16.26 -8.02
N THR A 129 8.86 -15.59 -7.13
CA THR A 129 9.27 -16.15 -5.82
C THR A 129 8.31 -15.85 -4.67
N LYS A 130 7.19 -15.17 -4.92
CA LYS A 130 6.15 -14.93 -3.89
C LYS A 130 5.37 -16.21 -3.62
N ASN A 131 4.69 -16.27 -2.46
CA ASN A 131 3.87 -17.42 -2.06
C ASN A 131 2.83 -17.78 -3.12
N LEU A 132 2.30 -16.78 -3.84
CA LEU A 132 1.51 -16.94 -5.05
C LEU A 132 2.14 -16.09 -6.16
N GLY A 133 3.03 -16.70 -6.94
CA GLY A 133 3.74 -16.04 -8.05
C GLY A 133 3.10 -16.31 -9.42
N ALA A 134 3.27 -15.35 -10.33
CA ALA A 134 3.04 -15.51 -11.77
C ALA A 134 4.31 -15.99 -12.48
N LEU A 135 4.19 -16.30 -13.78
CA LEU A 135 5.35 -16.57 -14.66
C LEU A 135 5.89 -15.26 -15.25
N GLY A 136 6.25 -14.32 -14.38
CA GLY A 136 6.71 -12.98 -14.74
C GLY A 136 6.41 -11.97 -13.64
N ASP A 137 6.54 -10.69 -13.96
CA ASP A 137 6.09 -9.62 -13.07
C ASP A 137 4.58 -9.50 -13.07
N GLY A 138 4.05 -9.20 -11.89
CA GLY A 138 2.64 -8.94 -11.71
C GLY A 138 2.36 -8.36 -10.34
N GLY A 139 1.20 -7.71 -10.22
CA GLY A 139 0.69 -7.24 -8.94
C GLY A 139 -0.82 -7.15 -8.93
N VAL A 140 -1.36 -7.06 -7.72
CA VAL A 140 -2.79 -6.96 -7.45
C VAL A 140 -3.02 -5.78 -6.53
N VAL A 141 -4.11 -5.06 -6.76
CA VAL A 141 -4.66 -4.05 -5.85
C VAL A 141 -6.04 -4.54 -5.44
N VAL A 142 -6.33 -4.53 -4.15
CA VAL A 142 -7.62 -4.95 -3.60
C VAL A 142 -8.16 -3.89 -2.64
N THR A 143 -9.48 -3.75 -2.57
CA THR A 143 -10.17 -2.85 -1.64
C THR A 143 -11.65 -3.24 -1.61
N ASP A 144 -12.31 -3.05 -0.47
CA ASP A 144 -13.77 -3.18 -0.33
C ASP A 144 -14.50 -1.86 -0.71
N ARG A 145 -13.75 -0.77 -0.96
CA ARG A 145 -14.29 0.54 -1.31
C ARG A 145 -14.50 0.67 -2.81
N VAL A 146 -15.77 0.76 -3.21
CA VAL A 146 -16.18 0.88 -4.62
C VAL A 146 -15.54 2.10 -5.29
N ASP A 147 -15.50 3.24 -4.60
CA ASP A 147 -14.91 4.48 -5.11
C ASP A 147 -13.40 4.35 -5.39
N LEU A 148 -12.66 3.67 -4.51
CA LEU A 148 -11.24 3.42 -4.70
C LEU A 148 -10.99 2.37 -5.79
N ALA A 149 -11.81 1.32 -5.85
CA ALA A 149 -11.73 0.29 -6.88
C ALA A 149 -11.94 0.87 -8.28
N GLU A 150 -12.96 1.71 -8.44
CA GLU A 150 -13.25 2.41 -9.70
C GLU A 150 -12.08 3.32 -10.09
N ARG A 151 -11.62 4.17 -9.17
CA ARG A 151 -10.50 5.08 -9.41
C ARG A 151 -9.22 4.34 -9.80
N ALA A 152 -8.86 3.27 -9.08
CA ALA A 152 -7.70 2.44 -9.40
C ALA A 152 -7.83 1.78 -10.79
N ARG A 153 -9.03 1.31 -11.16
CA ARG A 153 -9.31 0.70 -12.46
C ARG A 153 -9.10 1.66 -13.63
N LEU A 154 -9.54 2.91 -13.48
CA LEU A 154 -9.27 3.93 -14.51
C LEU A 154 -7.79 4.31 -14.52
N MET A 155 -7.20 4.51 -13.34
CA MET A 155 -5.82 4.96 -13.19
C MET A 155 -4.80 3.98 -13.80
N ARG A 156 -5.01 2.66 -13.70
CA ARG A 156 -4.12 1.64 -14.31
C ARG A 156 -4.15 1.60 -15.84
N GLU A 157 -5.14 2.27 -16.45
CA GLU A 157 -5.33 2.39 -17.89
C GLU A 157 -5.43 3.87 -18.26
N TYR A 158 -4.34 4.62 -18.06
CA TYR A 158 -4.19 6.02 -18.46
C TYR A 158 -5.23 7.01 -17.89
N GLY A 159 -6.02 6.60 -16.89
CA GLY A 159 -7.14 7.41 -16.37
C GLY A 159 -8.34 7.47 -17.31
N TRP A 160 -8.47 6.50 -18.23
CA TRP A 160 -9.53 6.45 -19.24
C TRP A 160 -10.89 6.21 -18.62
N GLN A 161 -11.70 7.26 -18.52
CA GLN A 161 -13.11 7.16 -18.13
C GLN A 161 -13.98 6.71 -19.30
N ASP A 162 -13.69 7.25 -20.49
CA ASP A 162 -14.23 6.80 -21.77
C ASP A 162 -13.11 6.34 -22.69
N ARG A 163 -13.47 5.65 -23.78
CA ARG A 163 -12.48 5.11 -24.73
C ARG A 163 -11.64 6.26 -25.30
N TYR A 164 -10.34 6.25 -24.99
CA TYR A 164 -9.35 7.26 -25.36
C TYR A 164 -9.55 8.66 -24.72
N VAL A 165 -10.39 8.79 -23.69
CA VAL A 165 -10.60 10.05 -22.97
C VAL A 165 -10.21 9.88 -21.51
N SER A 166 -9.09 10.48 -21.12
CA SER A 166 -8.60 10.49 -19.74
C SER A 166 -9.30 11.57 -18.92
N ALA A 167 -9.88 11.18 -17.78
CA ALA A 167 -10.44 12.14 -16.82
C ALA A 167 -9.35 12.75 -15.91
N PHE A 168 -8.25 12.03 -15.72
CA PHE A 168 -7.10 12.44 -14.92
C PHE A 168 -5.85 11.66 -15.37
N VAL A 169 -4.68 12.06 -14.87
CA VAL A 169 -3.41 11.38 -15.18
C VAL A 169 -3.42 9.97 -14.58
N GLY A 170 -3.38 8.96 -15.43
CA GLY A 170 -3.12 7.57 -15.03
C GLY A 170 -1.77 7.06 -15.51
N MET A 171 -1.63 5.75 -15.58
CA MET A 171 -0.44 5.04 -16.00
C MET A 171 -0.81 3.82 -16.85
N ASN A 172 0.18 3.21 -17.49
CA ASN A 172 0.03 1.91 -18.12
C ASN A 172 0.51 0.83 -17.14
N SER A 173 -0.41 0.22 -16.39
CA SER A 173 -0.06 -0.87 -15.50
C SER A 173 -1.03 -2.04 -15.62
N ARG A 174 -0.67 -3.00 -16.48
CA ARG A 174 -1.50 -4.14 -16.85
C ARG A 174 -0.71 -5.44 -16.69
N LEU A 175 -1.45 -6.51 -16.43
CA LEU A 175 -0.99 -7.88 -16.54
C LEU A 175 -1.70 -8.51 -17.75
#